data_AF-A0AAJ2U4B4-F1
#
_entry.id   AF-A0AAJ2U4B4-F1
#
_cell.length_a   1.000
_cell.length_b   1.000
_cell.length_c   1.000
_cell.angle_alpha   90.00
_cell.angle_beta   90.00
_cell.angle_gamma   90.00
#
_symmetry.space_group_name_H-M   'P 1'
#
loop_
_entity.id
_entity.type
_entity.pdbx_description
1 polymer ?
#
loop_
_entity_poly.entity_id
_entity_poly.type
_entity_poly.pdbx_seq_one_letter_code
_entity_poly.pdbx_strand_id
1 'polypeptide(L)'
;MEQTLFRQLNTWRAFTLKTLQKVEENQVDQIPEGFNNNIRWNAGHIVVIHDRLTAQMLGEAPSYPKGYDTYFDKGTSPKDWDDAVPSLEEIKAELEGQIAKLEQKLTGNLDREPLGNVFDMPTIGDLTVFSVGHEAMHLSTIHKLMKFTKV
;
A
#
# COMPACT_ATOMS: atom_id res chain seq x y z
N MET A 1 -0.12 -5.82 -22.60
CA MET A 1 -0.44 -4.76 -21.61
C MET A 1 -0.27 -5.30 -20.20
N GLU A 2 -0.88 -6.44 -19.89
CA GLU A 2 -0.76 -7.13 -18.58
C GLU A 2 0.66 -7.30 -18.05
N GLN A 3 1.54 -7.94 -18.81
CA GLN A 3 2.95 -8.15 -18.41
C GLN A 3 3.70 -6.83 -18.11
N THR A 4 3.32 -5.74 -18.78
CA THR A 4 3.89 -4.41 -18.49
C THR A 4 3.40 -3.90 -17.15
N LEU A 5 2.11 -4.08 -16.85
CA LEU A 5 1.51 -3.63 -15.60
C LEU A 5 2.03 -4.40 -14.38
N PHE A 6 2.17 -5.72 -14.50
CA PHE A 6 2.79 -6.54 -13.45
C PHE A 6 4.24 -6.17 -13.21
N ARG A 7 4.99 -5.85 -14.29
CA ARG A 7 6.35 -5.31 -14.15
C ARG A 7 6.37 -3.97 -13.41
N GLN A 8 5.42 -3.08 -13.69
CA GLN A 8 5.30 -1.81 -12.95
C GLN A 8 5.02 -2.06 -11.47
N LEU A 9 4.04 -2.92 -11.15
CA LEU A 9 3.69 -3.27 -9.78
C LEU A 9 4.90 -3.83 -9.00
N ASN A 10 5.63 -4.79 -9.59
CA ASN A 10 6.88 -5.30 -9.01
C ASN A 10 7.94 -4.22 -8.81
N THR A 11 8.14 -3.35 -9.82
CA THR A 11 9.19 -2.32 -9.78
C THR A 11 8.93 -1.33 -8.65
N TRP A 12 7.69 -0.82 -8.55
CA TRP A 12 7.32 0.13 -7.50
C TRP A 12 7.37 -0.53 -6.12
N ARG A 13 6.90 -1.76 -5.98
CA ARG A 13 7.00 -2.51 -4.72
C ARG A 13 8.45 -2.72 -4.28
N ALA A 14 9.34 -3.06 -5.22
CA ALA A 14 10.76 -3.20 -4.94
C ALA A 14 11.40 -1.88 -4.47
N PHE A 15 10.98 -0.74 -5.04
CA PHE A 15 11.42 0.57 -4.56
C PHE A 15 10.91 0.86 -3.15
N THR A 16 9.63 0.57 -2.87
CA THR A 16 9.05 0.72 -1.53
C THR A 16 9.82 -0.10 -0.51
N LEU A 17 10.00 -1.41 -0.74
CA LEU A 17 10.71 -2.31 0.16
C LEU A 17 12.18 -1.88 0.37
N LYS A 18 12.88 -1.50 -0.70
CA LYS A 18 14.26 -1.00 -0.62
C LYS A 18 14.38 0.29 0.18
N THR A 19 13.36 1.15 0.13
CA THR A 19 13.32 2.36 0.96
C THR A 19 13.05 2.01 2.42
N LEU A 20 12.08 1.13 2.70
CA LEU A 20 11.76 0.69 4.06
C LEU A 20 12.93 -0.04 4.75
N GLN A 21 13.77 -0.76 4.01
CA GLN A 21 15.01 -1.37 4.52
C GLN A 21 16.04 -0.36 5.04
N LYS A 22 15.93 0.92 4.67
CA LYS A 22 16.84 2.00 5.09
C LYS A 22 16.26 2.88 6.20
N VAL A 23 15.06 2.55 6.68
CA VAL A 23 14.41 3.29 7.75
C VAL A 23 15.05 2.86 9.06
N GLU A 24 15.61 3.81 9.79
CA GLU A 24 16.17 3.57 11.12
C GLU A 24 15.02 3.41 12.14
N GLU A 25 15.20 2.55 13.14
CA GLU A 25 14.16 2.22 14.13
C GLU A 25 13.58 3.47 14.81
N ASN A 26 14.44 4.44 15.14
CA ASN A 26 14.02 5.69 15.78
C ASN A 26 13.15 6.58 14.89
N GLN A 27 13.04 6.34 13.58
CA GLN A 27 12.24 7.13 12.64
C GLN A 27 10.84 6.56 12.41
N VAL A 28 10.67 5.24 12.61
CA VAL A 28 9.51 4.46 12.15
C VAL A 28 8.18 5.11 12.54
N ASP A 29 8.08 5.48 13.82
CA ASP A 29 6.84 5.96 14.42
C ASP A 29 6.83 7.48 14.68
N GLN A 30 7.88 8.22 14.28
CA GLN A 30 7.91 9.67 14.42
C GLN A 30 6.91 10.36 13.50
N ILE A 31 6.22 11.37 14.04
CA ILE A 31 5.32 12.26 13.30
C ILE A 31 5.91 13.67 13.34
N PRO A 32 6.63 14.12 12.29
CA PRO A 32 7.17 15.47 12.24
C PRO A 32 6.09 16.55 12.24
N GLU A 33 6.46 17.77 12.63
CA GLU A 33 5.55 18.92 12.55
C GLU A 33 5.03 19.12 11.12
N GLY A 34 3.73 19.40 10.99
CA GLY A 34 3.05 19.52 9.71
C GLY A 34 2.60 18.19 9.08
N PHE A 35 2.93 17.05 9.69
CA PHE A 35 2.43 15.73 9.29
C PHE A 35 1.38 15.20 10.28
N ASN A 36 0.51 14.33 9.79
CA ASN A 36 -0.49 13.63 10.58
C ASN A 36 -0.32 12.10 10.54
N ASN A 37 0.74 11.60 9.88
CA ASN A 37 1.08 10.19 9.78
C ASN A 37 2.59 9.98 9.91
N ASN A 38 3.01 8.72 10.05
CA ASN A 38 4.41 8.29 10.17
C ASN A 38 4.76 7.26 9.08
N ILE A 39 5.99 6.75 9.09
CA ILE A 39 6.48 5.82 8.05
C ILE A 39 5.71 4.50 8.11
N ARG A 40 5.49 3.97 9.32
CA ARG A 40 4.76 2.72 9.54
C ARG A 40 3.33 2.79 9.00
N TRP A 41 2.63 3.90 9.21
CA TRP A 41 1.26 4.10 8.72
C TRP A 41 1.23 4.10 7.19
N ASN A 42 2.16 4.82 6.54
CA ASN A 42 2.23 4.86 5.08
C ASN A 42 2.54 3.48 4.48
N ALA A 43 3.43 2.70 5.11
CA ALA A 43 3.74 1.34 4.66
C ALA A 43 2.53 0.39 4.81
N GLY A 44 1.86 0.42 5.96
CA GLY A 44 0.66 -0.38 6.20
C GLY A 44 -0.50 0.01 5.28
N HIS A 45 -0.62 1.31 4.97
CA HIS A 45 -1.67 1.81 4.08
C HIS A 45 -1.52 1.27 2.66
N ILE A 46 -0.28 1.13 2.16
CA ILE A 46 0.00 0.48 0.87
C ILE A 46 -0.52 -0.95 0.86
N VAL A 47 -0.31 -1.72 1.94
CA VAL A 47 -0.86 -3.10 2.05
C VAL A 47 -2.38 -3.08 1.92
N VAL A 48 -3.06 -2.26 2.73
CA VAL A 48 -4.53 -2.23 2.78
C VAL A 48 -5.13 -1.80 1.44
N ILE A 49 -4.60 -0.75 0.81
CA ILE A 49 -5.21 -0.18 -0.39
C ILE A 49 -5.07 -1.09 -1.60
N HIS A 50 -3.92 -1.73 -1.83
CA HIS A 50 -3.78 -2.67 -2.96
C HIS A 50 -4.77 -3.82 -2.85
N ASP A 51 -4.81 -4.49 -1.71
CA ASP A 51 -5.70 -5.65 -1.50
C ASP A 51 -7.17 -5.25 -1.55
N ARG A 52 -7.53 -4.11 -0.96
CA ARG A 52 -8.90 -3.62 -0.95
C ARG A 52 -9.39 -3.27 -2.34
N LEU A 53 -8.58 -2.51 -3.09
CA LEU A 53 -8.92 -2.09 -4.44
C LEU A 53 -9.12 -3.32 -5.34
N THR A 54 -8.15 -4.24 -5.36
CA THR A 54 -8.28 -5.47 -6.15
C THR A 54 -9.48 -6.31 -5.74
N ALA A 55 -9.74 -6.46 -4.43
CA ALA A 55 -10.91 -7.19 -3.95
C ALA A 55 -12.22 -6.54 -4.38
N GLN A 56 -12.35 -5.21 -4.26
CA GLN A 56 -13.54 -4.48 -4.69
C GLN A 56 -13.78 -4.66 -6.20
N MET A 57 -12.75 -4.51 -7.02
CA MET A 57 -12.82 -4.67 -8.48
C MET A 57 -13.27 -6.05 -8.92
N LEU A 58 -12.89 -7.09 -8.16
CA LEU A 58 -13.21 -8.49 -8.44
C LEU A 58 -14.47 -8.98 -7.71
N GLY A 59 -15.07 -8.17 -6.83
CA GLY A 59 -16.22 -8.58 -6.01
C GLY A 59 -15.86 -9.61 -4.94
N GLU A 60 -14.61 -9.58 -4.47
CA GLU A 60 -14.07 -10.48 -3.47
C GLU A 60 -13.93 -9.78 -2.10
N ALA A 61 -13.61 -10.57 -1.07
CA ALA A 61 -13.16 -10.03 0.20
C ALA A 61 -11.65 -9.69 0.14
N PRO A 62 -11.19 -8.61 0.80
CA PRO A 62 -9.77 -8.32 0.95
C PRO A 62 -9.01 -9.44 1.68
N SER A 63 -7.72 -9.60 1.36
CA SER A 63 -6.88 -10.68 1.88
C SER A 63 -5.76 -10.23 2.83
N TYR A 64 -5.73 -8.96 3.21
CA TYR A 64 -4.78 -8.46 4.21
C TYR A 64 -5.11 -9.04 5.60
N PRO A 65 -4.13 -9.14 6.51
CA PRO A 65 -4.38 -9.69 7.84
C PRO A 65 -5.44 -8.90 8.60
N LYS A 66 -6.23 -9.61 9.42
CA LYS A 66 -7.36 -9.04 10.16
C LYS A 66 -6.90 -7.86 11.03
N GLY A 67 -7.61 -6.74 10.96
CA GLY A 67 -7.33 -5.53 11.73
C GLY A 67 -6.32 -4.58 11.09
N TYR A 68 -5.72 -4.90 9.93
CA TYR A 68 -4.88 -3.93 9.23
C TYR A 68 -5.66 -2.68 8.82
N ASP A 69 -6.92 -2.83 8.44
CA ASP A 69 -7.81 -1.72 8.11
C ASP A 69 -8.11 -0.80 9.31
N THR A 70 -8.15 -1.33 10.54
CA THR A 70 -8.38 -0.46 11.71
C THR A 70 -7.24 0.51 11.96
N TYR A 71 -6.01 0.15 11.56
CA TYR A 71 -4.83 0.98 11.78
C TYR A 71 -4.40 1.78 10.55
N PHE A 72 -4.63 1.25 9.35
CA PHE A 72 -4.01 1.76 8.12
C PHE A 72 -5.01 2.14 7.02
N ASP A 73 -6.31 2.16 7.29
CA ASP A 73 -7.27 2.62 6.30
C ASP A 73 -7.24 4.15 6.12
N LYS A 74 -7.80 4.64 5.02
CA LYS A 74 -8.03 6.06 4.81
C LYS A 74 -8.84 6.64 5.97
N GLY A 75 -8.28 7.67 6.60
CA GLY A 75 -8.91 8.39 7.71
C GLY A 75 -8.47 7.92 9.09
N THR A 76 -7.73 6.80 9.19
CA THR A 76 -7.06 6.44 10.44
C THR A 76 -5.82 7.31 10.67
N SER A 77 -5.31 7.31 11.88
CA SER A 77 -4.14 8.09 12.27
C SER A 77 -3.28 7.32 13.27
N PRO A 78 -1.94 7.36 13.15
CA PRO A 78 -1.05 6.73 14.13
C PRO A 78 -1.12 7.33 15.53
N LYS A 79 -1.76 8.50 15.70
CA LYS A 79 -2.01 9.08 17.03
C LYS A 79 -3.03 8.28 17.84
N ASP A 80 -3.83 7.45 17.18
CA ASP A 80 -4.91 6.68 17.78
C ASP A 80 -4.55 5.19 17.95
N TRP A 81 -3.27 4.83 17.71
CA TRP A 81 -2.81 3.45 17.81
C TRP A 81 -2.66 2.98 19.26
N ASP A 82 -2.93 1.71 19.47
CA ASP A 82 -2.55 0.96 20.67
C ASP A 82 -1.29 0.12 20.40
N ASP A 83 -0.87 -0.67 21.38
CA ASP A 83 0.32 -1.53 21.29
C ASP A 83 0.13 -2.75 20.35
N ALA A 84 -1.08 -2.97 19.82
CA ALA A 84 -1.39 -4.11 18.96
C ALA A 84 -1.22 -3.80 17.46
N VAL A 85 -0.83 -2.57 17.10
CA VAL A 85 -0.55 -2.21 15.70
C VAL A 85 0.59 -3.09 15.12
N PRO A 86 0.45 -3.63 13.89
CA PRO A 86 1.47 -4.49 13.27
C PRO A 86 2.81 -3.80 13.10
N SER A 87 3.93 -4.47 13.40
CA SER A 87 5.30 -3.94 13.29
C SER A 87 5.69 -3.60 11.84
N LEU A 88 6.71 -2.75 11.66
CA LEU A 88 7.23 -2.46 10.32
C LEU A 88 7.78 -3.72 9.64
N GLU A 89 8.33 -4.68 10.39
CA GLU A 89 8.79 -5.96 9.85
C GLU A 89 7.62 -6.82 9.34
N GLU A 90 6.53 -6.92 10.10
CA GLU A 90 5.30 -7.62 9.67
C GLU A 90 4.70 -6.96 8.41
N ILE A 91 4.67 -5.63 8.36
CA ILE A 91 4.20 -4.89 7.18
C ILE A 91 5.08 -5.15 5.95
N LYS A 92 6.42 -5.17 6.11
CA LYS A 92 7.34 -5.49 5.00
C LYS A 92 7.12 -6.92 4.49
N ALA A 93 6.93 -7.88 5.38
CA ALA A 93 6.64 -9.27 4.99
C ALA A 93 5.32 -9.38 4.20
N GLU A 94 4.26 -8.67 4.62
CA GLU A 94 3.01 -8.62 3.87
C GLU A 94 3.19 -7.94 2.50
N LEU A 95 3.93 -6.83 2.43
CA LEU A 95 4.26 -6.16 1.17
C LEU A 95 5.04 -7.07 0.21
N GLU A 96 5.98 -7.89 0.71
CA GLU A 96 6.72 -8.86 -0.09
C GLU A 96 5.82 -9.96 -0.65
N GLY A 97 4.96 -10.55 0.21
CA GLY A 97 4.06 -11.63 -0.19
C GLY A 97 2.86 -11.21 -1.03
N GLN A 98 2.45 -9.94 -0.97
CA GLN A 98 1.25 -9.44 -1.62
C GLN A 98 1.33 -9.45 -3.15
N ILE A 99 2.49 -9.21 -3.77
CA ILE A 99 2.61 -9.10 -5.23
C ILE A 99 2.10 -10.36 -5.94
N ALA A 100 2.55 -11.54 -5.50
CA ALA A 100 2.17 -12.80 -6.13
C ALA A 100 0.66 -13.04 -6.05
N LYS A 101 0.02 -12.65 -4.94
CA LYS A 101 -1.44 -12.72 -4.77
C LYS A 101 -2.16 -11.77 -5.73
N LEU A 102 -1.67 -10.53 -5.87
CA LEU A 102 -2.24 -9.54 -6.79
C LEU A 102 -2.12 -10.02 -8.25
N GLU A 103 -0.95 -10.48 -8.68
CA GLU A 103 -0.76 -11.00 -10.04
C GLU A 103 -1.68 -12.18 -10.34
N GLN A 104 -1.80 -13.12 -9.40
CA GLN A 104 -2.70 -14.26 -9.55
C GLN A 104 -4.16 -13.82 -9.73
N LYS A 105 -4.63 -12.86 -8.93
CA LYS A 105 -6.00 -12.34 -9.00
C LYS A 105 -6.27 -11.52 -10.27
N LEU A 106 -5.28 -10.76 -10.73
CA LEU A 106 -5.42 -9.83 -11.85
C LEU A 106 -5.23 -10.49 -13.22
N THR A 107 -4.52 -11.64 -13.28
CA THR A 107 -4.24 -12.34 -14.54
C THR A 107 -5.53 -12.69 -15.28
N GLY A 108 -5.65 -12.23 -16.53
CA GLY A 108 -6.82 -12.45 -17.38
C GLY A 108 -8.03 -11.57 -17.04
N ASN A 109 -7.94 -10.69 -16.03
CA ASN A 109 -9.04 -9.83 -15.59
C ASN A 109 -8.85 -8.35 -15.95
N LEU A 110 -7.66 -7.91 -16.40
CA LEU A 110 -7.36 -6.48 -16.54
C LEU A 110 -8.28 -5.74 -17.52
N ASP A 111 -8.74 -6.37 -18.59
CA ASP A 111 -9.61 -5.72 -19.59
C ASP A 111 -11.10 -5.74 -19.21
N ARG A 112 -11.45 -6.35 -18.06
CA ARG A 112 -12.84 -6.41 -17.58
C ARG A 112 -13.24 -5.10 -16.92
N GLU A 113 -14.53 -4.80 -17.00
CA GLU A 113 -15.14 -3.74 -16.20
C GLU A 113 -15.07 -4.11 -14.71
N PRO A 114 -14.64 -3.18 -13.83
CA PRO A 114 -14.58 -3.43 -12.40
C PRO A 114 -15.99 -3.57 -11.80
N LEU A 115 -16.12 -4.37 -10.74
CA LEU A 115 -17.34 -4.38 -9.95
C LEU A 115 -17.45 -3.08 -9.13
N GLY A 116 -18.49 -2.31 -9.45
CA GLY A 116 -18.75 -1.00 -8.84
C GLY A 116 -18.05 0.14 -9.58
N ASN A 117 -18.52 1.37 -9.33
CA ASN A 117 -17.92 2.55 -9.95
C ASN A 117 -16.82 3.13 -9.05
N VAL A 118 -15.56 2.80 -9.35
CA VAL A 118 -14.39 3.36 -8.69
C VAL A 118 -13.72 4.35 -9.64
N PHE A 119 -13.78 5.64 -9.30
CA PHE A 119 -13.16 6.73 -10.07
C PHE A 119 -13.55 6.81 -11.56
N ASP A 120 -14.72 6.28 -11.95
CA ASP A 120 -15.18 6.23 -13.35
C ASP A 120 -14.17 5.55 -14.30
N MET A 121 -13.34 4.65 -13.77
CA MET A 121 -12.33 3.92 -14.53
C MET A 121 -12.97 2.74 -15.28
N PRO A 122 -12.74 2.61 -16.61
CA PRO A 122 -13.49 1.64 -17.42
C PRO A 122 -13.02 0.21 -17.23
N THR A 123 -11.77 -0.02 -16.80
CA THR A 123 -11.23 -1.37 -16.62
C THR A 123 -10.53 -1.60 -15.29
N ILE A 124 -10.44 -2.86 -14.88
CA ILE A 124 -9.61 -3.29 -13.73
C ILE A 124 -8.13 -2.89 -13.95
N GLY A 125 -7.66 -2.92 -15.19
CA GLY A 125 -6.34 -2.46 -15.58
C GLY A 125 -6.09 -0.99 -15.24
N ASP A 126 -7.03 -0.11 -15.57
CA ASP A 126 -6.93 1.32 -15.27
C ASP A 126 -6.84 1.59 -13.77
N LEU A 127 -7.64 0.86 -12.99
CA LEU A 127 -7.59 0.96 -11.53
C LEU A 127 -6.34 0.34 -10.92
N THR A 128 -5.78 -0.69 -11.54
CA THR A 128 -4.49 -1.26 -11.13
C THR A 128 -3.36 -0.24 -11.39
N VAL A 129 -3.40 0.49 -12.52
CA VAL A 129 -2.49 1.61 -12.78
C VAL A 129 -2.63 2.70 -11.70
N PHE A 130 -3.87 3.05 -11.33
CA PHE A 130 -4.12 3.97 -10.23
C PHE A 130 -3.49 3.47 -8.91
N SER A 131 -3.67 2.18 -8.57
CA SER A 131 -3.10 1.60 -7.34
C SER A 131 -1.57 1.69 -7.30
N VAL A 132 -0.91 1.45 -8.43
CA VAL A 132 0.55 1.63 -8.57
C VAL A 132 0.96 3.09 -8.37
N GLY A 133 0.24 4.04 -8.97
CA GLY A 133 0.49 5.47 -8.78
C GLY A 133 0.27 5.92 -7.33
N HIS A 134 -0.73 5.36 -6.65
CA HIS A 134 -1.00 5.60 -5.25
C HIS A 134 0.13 5.11 -4.34
N GLU A 135 0.67 3.91 -4.59
CA GLU A 135 1.87 3.44 -3.88
C GLU A 135 3.07 4.38 -4.09
N ALA A 136 3.31 4.86 -5.31
CA ALA A 136 4.38 5.82 -5.59
C ALA A 136 4.22 7.15 -4.79
N MET A 137 2.98 7.61 -4.58
CA MET A 137 2.69 8.76 -3.73
C MET A 137 3.06 8.51 -2.26
N HIS A 138 2.68 7.36 -1.71
CA HIS A 138 3.04 6.99 -0.33
C HIS A 138 4.54 6.76 -0.17
N LEU A 139 5.21 6.18 -1.17
CA LEU A 139 6.67 6.09 -1.21
C LEU A 139 7.32 7.48 -1.18
N SER A 140 6.78 8.46 -1.91
CA SER A 140 7.25 9.85 -1.83
C SER A 140 7.08 10.43 -0.41
N THR A 141 5.94 10.18 0.23
CA THR A 141 5.68 10.60 1.62
C THR A 141 6.66 9.95 2.59
N ILE A 142 6.94 8.65 2.46
CA ILE A 142 7.94 7.95 3.28
C ILE A 142 9.32 8.61 3.12
N HIS A 143 9.77 8.91 1.90
CA HIS A 143 11.04 9.62 1.70
C HIS A 143 11.07 10.99 2.37
N LYS A 144 9.95 11.74 2.35
CA LYS A 144 9.85 13.03 3.06
C LYS A 144 9.96 12.81 4.56
N LEU A 145 9.16 11.90 5.13
CA LEU A 145 9.20 11.59 6.56
C LEU A 145 10.62 11.22 6.99
N MET A 146 11.30 10.30 6.29
CA MET A 146 12.70 9.95 6.55
C MET A 146 13.65 11.15 6.56
N LYS A 147 13.40 12.18 5.74
CA LYS A 147 14.21 13.40 5.71
C LYS A 147 13.92 14.31 6.91
N PHE A 148 12.67 14.41 7.33
CA PHE A 148 12.24 15.25 8.46
C PHE A 148 12.44 14.59 9.84
N THR A 149 12.64 13.27 9.88
CA THR A 149 12.96 12.49 11.09
C THR A 149 14.45 12.16 11.20
N LYS A 150 15.30 12.69 10.32
CA LYS A 150 16.75 12.58 10.46
C LYS A 150 17.21 13.54 11.55
N VAL A 151 17.88 12.99 12.56
CA VAL A 151 18.59 13.75 13.60
C VAL A 151 19.87 14.34 13.01
#